data_AF-A0A0D1VH20-F1
#
_entry.id   AF-A0A0D1VH20-F1
#
_cell.length_a   1.000
_cell.length_b   1.000
_cell.length_c   1.000
_cell.angle_alpha   90.00
_cell.angle_beta   90.00
_cell.angle_gamma   90.00
#
_symmetry.space_group_name_H-M   'P 1'
#
loop_
_entity.id
_entity.type
_entity.pdbx_description
1 polymer ?
#
loop_
_entity_poly.entity_id
_entity_poly.type
_entity_poly.pdbx_seq_one_letter_code
_entity_poly.pdbx_strand_id
1 'polypeptide(L)'
;MVIINLIFMIAMLALLFNIMYGVLFIFSFKGIRKIYEWFRDDSFLMMDTLGAVALGPSYHIAKKLYSFSPIVARIAILLYVIVLSYLFNWFIQTFNRLT
;
A
#
# COMPACT_ATOMS: atom_id res chain seq x y z
N MET A 1 2.15 -17.57 -20.81
CA MET A 1 2.76 -16.23 -20.68
C MET A 1 1.74 -15.14 -20.37
N VAL A 2 0.65 -14.99 -21.15
CA VAL A 2 -0.34 -13.90 -20.96
C VAL A 2 -0.91 -13.82 -19.53
N ILE A 3 -1.35 -14.95 -18.95
CA ILE A 3 -1.92 -14.99 -17.59
C ILE A 3 -0.88 -14.57 -16.53
N ILE A 4 0.37 -15.01 -16.66
CA ILE A 4 1.46 -14.68 -15.73
C ILE A 4 1.76 -13.18 -15.78
N ASN A 5 1.82 -12.60 -16.98
CA ASN A 5 2.03 -11.16 -17.17
C ASN A 5 0.90 -10.34 -16.55
N LEU A 6 -0.35 -10.81 -16.67
CA LEU A 6 -1.51 -10.15 -16.09
C LEU A 6 -1.45 -10.14 -14.55
N ILE A 7 -1.06 -11.27 -13.94
CA ILE A 7 -0.86 -11.39 -12.48
C ILE A 7 0.25 -10.44 -12.01
N PHE A 8 1.37 -10.39 -12.72
CA PHE A 8 2.48 -9.48 -12.41
C PHE A 8 2.05 -8.02 -12.47
N MET A 9 1.28 -7.64 -13.49
CA MET A 9 0.78 -6.27 -13.65
C MET A 9 -0.16 -5.87 -12.51
N ILE A 10 -1.08 -6.75 -12.11
CA ILE A 10 -1.99 -6.51 -10.97
C ILE A 10 -1.19 -6.40 -9.66
N ALA A 11 -0.21 -7.26 -9.43
CA ALA A 11 0.65 -7.21 -8.25
C ALA A 11 1.46 -5.91 -8.19
N MET A 12 2.02 -5.45 -9.32
CA MET A 12 2.72 -4.17 -9.40
C MET A 12 1.80 -2.98 -9.09
N LEU A 13 0.58 -2.96 -9.63
CA LEU A 13 -0.40 -1.91 -9.33
C LEU A 13 -0.77 -1.91 -7.85
N ALA A 14 -1.03 -3.07 -7.26
CA ALA A 14 -1.33 -3.17 -5.83
C ALA A 14 -0.17 -2.65 -4.96
N LEU A 15 1.06 -2.99 -5.31
CA LEU A 15 2.25 -2.52 -4.60
C LEU A 15 2.43 -1.01 -4.73
N LEU A 16 2.19 -0.45 -5.91
CA LEU A 16 2.26 0.99 -6.17
C LEU A 16 1.23 1.75 -5.32
N PHE A 17 -0.03 1.29 -5.30
CA PHE A 17 -1.05 1.89 -4.46
C PHE A 17 -0.68 1.80 -2.97
N ASN A 18 -0.09 0.69 -2.52
CA ASN A 18 0.37 0.52 -1.14
C ASN A 18 1.46 1.54 -0.77
N ILE A 19 2.42 1.77 -1.67
CA ILE A 19 3.49 2.77 -1.53
C ILE A 19 2.90 4.17 -1.44
N MET A 20 2.03 4.54 -2.39
CA MET A 20 1.36 5.85 -2.41
C MET A 20 0.61 6.10 -1.10
N TYR A 21 -0.11 5.08 -0.60
CA TYR A 21 -0.83 5.18 0.65
C TYR A 21 0.08 5.30 1.87
N GLY A 22 1.19 4.57 1.90
CA GLY A 22 2.23 4.70 2.91
C GLY A 22 2.79 6.12 2.96
N VAL A 23 3.11 6.71 1.80
CA VAL A 23 3.57 8.10 1.70
C VAL A 23 2.54 9.08 2.27
N LEU A 24 1.26 8.92 1.93
CA LEU A 24 0.19 9.77 2.47
C LEU A 24 0.10 9.71 3.99
N PHE A 25 0.33 8.54 4.60
CA PHE A 25 0.38 8.41 6.06
C PHE A 25 1.56 9.10 6.74
N ILE A 26 2.65 9.40 6.02
CA ILE A 26 3.76 10.19 6.58
C ILE A 26 3.29 11.63 6.84
N PHE A 27 2.51 12.19 5.92
CA PHE A 27 2.03 13.57 6.02
C PHE A 27 0.86 13.73 6.98
N SER A 28 -0.18 12.90 6.86
CA SER A 28 -1.40 13.05 7.66
C SER A 28 -2.09 11.73 7.96
N PHE A 29 -1.88 11.19 9.17
CA PHE A 29 -2.57 9.98 9.59
C PHE A 29 -4.08 10.17 9.76
N LYS A 30 -4.50 11.24 10.46
CA LYS A 30 -5.91 11.46 10.80
C LYS A 30 -6.79 11.64 9.56
N GLY A 31 -6.32 12.40 8.56
CA GLY A 31 -7.07 12.64 7.32
C GLY A 31 -7.18 11.38 6.47
N ILE A 32 -6.06 10.70 6.25
CA ILE A 32 -5.99 9.51 5.40
C ILE A 32 -6.74 8.33 6.01
N ARG A 33 -6.65 8.16 7.34
CA ARG A 33 -7.46 7.18 8.08
C ARG A 33 -8.96 7.37 7.84
N LYS A 34 -9.46 8.60 7.93
CA LYS A 34 -10.89 8.89 7.72
C LYS A 34 -11.33 8.55 6.31
N ILE A 35 -10.48 8.80 5.31
CA ILE A 35 -10.73 8.42 3.92
C ILE A 35 -10.77 6.90 3.77
N TYR A 36 -9.81 6.17 4.36
CA TYR A 36 -9.82 4.70 4.34
C TYR A 36 -11.11 4.12 4.93
N GLU A 37 -11.48 4.61 6.11
CA GLU A 37 -12.66 4.13 6.85
C GLU A 37 -13.94 4.48 6.09
N TRP A 38 -14.03 5.67 5.49
CA TRP A 38 -15.14 6.05 4.61
C TRP A 38 -15.26 5.13 3.39
N PHE A 39 -14.15 4.82 2.70
CA PHE A 39 -14.15 3.87 1.58
C PHE A 39 -14.58 2.46 1.97
N ARG A 40 -14.29 2.04 3.22
CA ARG A 40 -14.68 0.73 3.74
C ARG A 40 -16.14 0.66 4.12
N ASP A 41 -16.67 1.74 4.70
CA ASP A 41 -18.02 1.79 5.23
C ASP A 41 -19.08 2.05 4.13
N ASP A 42 -18.74 2.77 3.04
CA ASP A 42 -19.69 3.18 1.97
C ASP A 42 -19.87 2.19 0.80
N SER A 43 -19.65 0.88 1.03
CA SER A 43 -20.21 -0.21 0.21
C SER A 43 -19.82 -0.31 -1.28
N PHE A 44 -18.87 -1.20 -1.57
CA PHE A 44 -18.89 -2.17 -2.69
C PHE A 44 -17.95 -3.32 -2.27
N LEU A 45 -18.42 -4.57 -2.24
CA LEU A 45 -17.63 -5.71 -1.75
C LEU A 45 -16.25 -5.83 -2.45
N MET A 46 -16.20 -5.41 -3.73
CA MET A 46 -14.96 -5.27 -4.52
C MET A 46 -14.00 -4.19 -4.00
N MET A 47 -14.51 -3.01 -3.60
CA MET A 47 -13.73 -1.91 -3.03
C MET A 47 -13.12 -2.31 -1.67
N ASP A 48 -13.84 -3.10 -0.86
CA ASP A 48 -13.33 -3.61 0.41
C ASP A 48 -12.18 -4.62 0.20
N THR A 49 -12.32 -5.56 -0.74
CA THR A 49 -11.21 -6.46 -1.11
C THR A 49 -10.00 -5.74 -1.72
N LEU A 50 -10.22 -4.76 -2.60
CA LEU A 50 -9.12 -3.99 -3.20
C LEU A 50 -8.46 -3.08 -2.15
N GLY A 51 -9.25 -2.46 -1.28
CA GLY A 51 -8.76 -1.67 -0.15
C GLY A 51 -8.01 -2.52 0.87
N ALA A 52 -8.41 -3.76 1.10
CA ALA A 52 -7.72 -4.69 2.00
C ALA A 52 -6.39 -5.20 1.41
N VAL A 53 -6.36 -5.53 0.11
CA VAL A 53 -5.18 -6.11 -0.54
C VAL A 53 -4.17 -5.04 -0.96
N ALA A 54 -4.61 -3.95 -1.59
CA ALA A 54 -3.72 -2.91 -2.11
C ALA A 54 -3.35 -1.85 -1.06
N LEU A 55 -4.30 -1.40 -0.24
CA LEU A 55 -4.10 -0.29 0.72
C LEU A 55 -3.96 -0.77 2.18
N GLY A 56 -4.45 -1.98 2.47
CA GLY A 56 -4.60 -2.53 3.81
C GLY A 56 -3.29 -2.67 4.58
N PRO A 57 -2.21 -3.24 4.01
CA PRO A 57 -0.94 -3.40 4.73
C PRO A 57 -0.38 -2.08 5.27
N SER A 58 -0.30 -1.04 4.43
CA SER A 58 0.08 0.32 4.83
C SER A 58 -0.82 0.87 5.94
N TYR A 59 -2.15 0.74 5.82
CA TYR A 59 -3.09 1.22 6.84
C TYR A 59 -2.92 0.48 8.18
N HIS A 60 -2.77 -0.84 8.18
CA HIS A 60 -2.67 -1.63 9.41
C HIS A 60 -1.36 -1.35 10.15
N ILE A 61 -0.25 -1.25 9.40
CA ILE A 61 1.05 -0.85 9.94
C ILE A 61 0.96 0.57 10.52
N ALA A 62 0.40 1.51 9.77
CA ALA A 62 0.24 2.89 10.22
C ALA A 62 -0.63 2.97 11.48
N LYS A 63 -1.80 2.32 11.50
CA LYS A 63 -2.73 2.32 12.62
C LYS A 63 -2.09 1.81 13.91
N LYS A 64 -1.33 0.71 13.82
CA LYS A 64 -0.64 0.13 14.98
C LYS A 64 0.50 1.01 15.47
N LEU A 65 1.23 1.68 14.60
CA LEU A 65 2.38 2.51 15.00
C LEU A 65 1.95 3.89 15.51
N TYR A 66 0.94 4.49 14.87
CA TYR A 66 0.41 5.80 15.27
C TYR A 66 -0.30 5.77 16.63
N SER A 67 -0.72 4.60 17.14
CA SER A 67 -1.24 4.47 18.50
C SER A 67 -0.17 4.59 19.59
N PHE A 68 1.11 4.35 19.26
CA PHE A 68 2.22 4.49 20.21
C PHE A 68 2.80 5.90 20.19
N SER A 69 3.28 6.34 19.03
CA SER A 69 3.89 7.66 18.87
C SER A 69 3.80 8.14 17.42
N PRO A 70 3.26 9.34 17.16
CA PRO A 70 3.15 9.87 15.80
C PRO A 70 4.50 10.03 15.09
N ILE A 71 5.56 10.40 15.81
CA ILE A 71 6.89 10.60 15.23
C ILE A 71 7.51 9.27 14.82
N VAL A 72 7.46 8.28 15.73
CA VAL A 72 7.98 6.92 15.47
C VAL A 72 7.22 6.28 14.31
N ALA A 73 5.90 6.48 14.24
CA ALA A 73 5.08 5.98 13.14
C ALA A 73 5.51 6.56 11.79
N ARG A 74 5.76 7.87 11.70
CA ARG A 74 6.25 8.50 10.46
C ARG A 74 7.58 7.93 10.00
N ILE A 75 8.53 7.76 10.92
CA ILE A 75 9.86 7.20 10.60
C ILE A 75 9.73 5.75 10.13
N ALA A 76 8.97 4.93 10.85
CA ALA A 76 8.78 3.53 10.52
C ALA A 76 8.02 3.35 9.18
N ILE A 77 7.01 4.17 8.90
CA ILE A 77 6.30 4.16 7.61
C ILE A 77 7.22 4.63 6.48
N LEU A 78 8.08 5.63 6.71
CA LEU A 78 9.07 6.05 5.74
C LEU A 78 10.03 4.91 5.38
N LEU A 79 10.56 4.20 6.38
CA LEU A 79 11.40 3.02 6.17
C LEU A 79 10.64 1.92 5.40
N TYR A 80 9.39 1.67 5.78
CA TYR A 80 8.52 0.72 5.08
C TYR A 80 8.31 1.09 3.60
N VAL A 81 8.04 2.37 3.29
CA VAL A 81 7.90 2.87 1.92
C VAL A 81 9.18 2.67 1.12
N ILE A 82 10.34 2.92 1.73
CA ILE A 82 11.64 2.68 1.09
C ILE A 82 11.79 1.19 0.73
N VAL A 83 11.51 0.29 1.67
CA VAL A 83 11.56 -1.17 1.44
C VAL A 83 10.62 -1.59 0.32
N LEU A 84 9.37 -1.09 0.32
CA LEU A 84 8.42 -1.39 -0.75
C LEU A 84 8.88 -0.85 -2.11
N SER A 85 9.53 0.32 -2.14
CA SER A 85 10.05 0.91 -3.38
C SER A 85 11.17 0.06 -3.97
N TYR A 86 12.05 -0.50 -3.13
CA TYR A 86 13.05 -1.48 -3.57
C TYR A 86 12.39 -2.76 -4.12
N LEU A 87 11.36 -3.27 -3.43
CA LEU A 87 10.61 -4.44 -3.88
C LEU A 87 9.90 -4.18 -5.22
N PHE A 88 9.35 -2.98 -5.42
CA PHE A 88 8.72 -2.57 -6.68
C PHE A 88 9.72 -2.56 -7.83
N ASN A 89 10.91 -2.00 -7.61
CA ASN A 89 11.98 -2.01 -8.61
C ASN A 89 12.41 -3.45 -8.96
N TRP A 90 12.56 -4.31 -7.96
CA TRP A 90 12.83 -5.74 -8.18
C TRP A 90 11.73 -6.43 -9.00
N PHE A 91 10.46 -6.10 -8.74
CA PHE A 91 9.32 -6.60 -9.51
C PHE A 91 9.39 -6.18 -10.98
N ILE A 92 9.69 -4.90 -11.25
CA ILE A 92 9.86 -4.38 -12.63
C ILE A 92 10.97 -5.13 -13.37
N GLN A 93 12.13 -5.29 -12.73
CA GLN A 93 13.27 -6.00 -13.35
C GLN A 93 12.93 -7.46 -13.65
N THR A 94 12.20 -8.11 -12.75
CA THR A 94 11.77 -9.49 -12.93
C THR A 94 10.75 -9.61 -14.07
N PHE A 95 9.78 -8.71 -14.13
CA PHE A 95 8.80 -8.65 -15.21
C PHE A 95 9.47 -8.47 -16.58
N ASN A 96 10.38 -7.50 -16.72
CA ASN A 96 11.11 -7.23 -17.96
C ASN A 96 12.01 -8.39 -18.42
N ARG A 97 12.40 -9.31 -17.53
CA ARG A 97 13.16 -10.53 -17.88
C ARG A 97 12.27 -11.68 -18.36
N LEU A 98 10.99 -11.65 -18.02
CA LEU A 98 10.02 -12.72 -18.30
C LEU A 98 9.20 -12.47 -19.58
N THR A 99 9.09 -11.20 -20.00
CA THR A 99 8.49 -10.76 -21.27
C THR A 99 9.53 -10.65 -22.38
#